data_AF-A0A2V9ATH4-F1
#
_entry.id   AF-A0A2V9ATH4-F1
#
_cell.length_a   1.000
_cell.length_b   1.000
_cell.length_c   1.000
_cell.angle_alpha   90.00
_cell.angle_beta   90.00
_cell.angle_gamma   90.00
#
_symmetry.space_group_name_H-M   'P 1'
#
loop_
_entity.id
_entity.type
_entity.pdbx_description
1 polymer ?
#
loop_
_entity_poly.entity_id
_entity_poly.type
_entity_poly.pdbx_seq_one_letter_code
_entity_poly.pdbx_strand_id
1 'polypeptide(L)'
;MQEIKSRNNRQAPLSTDSRNPSQDSLQTAARFPLRMASAFCWIVLVLGTVAPLPAQSAFVRVNQVGYPMNATKRAYLMSSTAETGATFKVVNSSGTSVYSAPIGPKLGSWGSFSNVYALDFDLVTTAGTYNITILGPAAATSPSFAVDSSANLYTGPLANSLYFYENERDGANFISTPLRSAGGHLNDSVASVYLTPNVNKNGRFSGDLSPIGAQVDASGGWWDAGDYLKFVQTESYTVALMLVGVRDFPNQMGAGSSSSNFSAEARFGTDWLQKMWDDSTKTFYYQVGIGDGNSQTVSDHDIWRLPQADDTYQSCSSRYRYICHRPVFINTAGGANASISPNLAGRMAAALAECYQVFKGSDPAYADRCLLSAEHIFDLANTAPSGNLLTVIPFSFYPESEWRDDLELGATELYFAVQAGGLPAGLPHTDPTFYLTAAARWANAYITGPGDASDTLNLYDVSGLAHY
;
A
#
# COMPACT_ATOMS: atom_id res chain seq x y z
N MET A 1 -4.81 -6.17 -1.55
CA MET A 1 -5.09 -4.92 -2.29
C MET A 1 -6.60 -4.68 -2.27
N GLN A 2 -7.13 -4.07 -1.21
CA GLN A 2 -8.55 -3.79 -1.09
C GLN A 2 -8.91 -2.54 -1.90
N GLU A 3 -9.96 -2.66 -2.73
CA GLU A 3 -10.56 -1.56 -3.47
C GLU A 3 -11.06 -0.46 -2.52
N ILE A 4 -10.47 0.73 -2.64
CA ILE A 4 -11.13 1.97 -2.21
C ILE A 4 -12.38 2.12 -3.10
N LYS A 5 -13.54 1.76 -2.57
CA LYS A 5 -14.84 1.91 -3.24
C LYS A 5 -15.12 3.39 -3.52
N SER A 6 -14.83 3.85 -4.74
CA SER A 6 -15.39 5.10 -5.26
C SER A 6 -16.92 4.98 -5.30
N ARG A 7 -17.63 5.74 -4.46
CA ARG A 7 -19.10 5.78 -4.52
C ARG A 7 -19.54 6.62 -5.72
N ASN A 8 -20.34 5.98 -6.57
CA ASN A 8 -21.13 6.59 -7.64
C ASN A 8 -21.93 7.80 -7.13
N ASN A 9 -21.57 9.01 -7.58
CA ASN A 9 -22.34 10.21 -7.36
C ASN A 9 -23.48 10.26 -8.39
N ARG A 10 -24.68 9.80 -7.99
CA ARG A 10 -25.89 10.00 -8.79
C ARG A 10 -26.25 11.49 -8.73
N GLN A 11 -26.18 12.15 -9.89
CA GLN A 11 -26.83 13.44 -10.10
C GLN A 11 -28.33 13.32 -9.83
N ALA A 12 -28.84 14.19 -8.95
CA ALA A 12 -30.27 14.49 -8.82
C ALA A 12 -30.52 15.92 -9.34
N PRO A 13 -31.72 16.23 -9.87
CA PRO A 13 -31.92 17.35 -10.77
C PRO A 13 -32.16 18.67 -10.03
N LEU A 14 -31.58 19.73 -10.58
CA LEU A 14 -31.83 21.13 -10.16
C LEU A 14 -33.22 21.56 -10.62
N SER A 15 -34.08 21.93 -9.66
CA SER A 15 -35.32 22.66 -9.93
C SER A 15 -35.03 24.13 -10.17
N THR A 16 -35.61 24.66 -11.24
CA THR A 16 -35.65 26.09 -11.56
C THR A 16 -36.48 26.86 -10.52
N ASP A 17 -35.92 27.91 -9.93
CA ASP A 17 -36.73 29.08 -9.59
C ASP A 17 -35.98 30.38 -9.90
N SER A 18 -36.78 31.27 -10.47
CA SER A 18 -36.46 32.57 -11.02
C SER A 18 -36.32 33.64 -9.93
N ARG A 19 -35.35 34.55 -10.09
CA ARG A 19 -35.53 36.00 -9.86
C ARG A 19 -34.29 36.81 -10.23
N ASN A 20 -34.53 37.81 -11.08
CA ASN A 20 -33.66 38.94 -11.47
C ASN A 20 -33.11 39.69 -10.23
N PRO A 21 -31.94 40.35 -10.32
CA PRO A 21 -31.89 41.75 -10.82
C PRO A 21 -30.59 42.09 -11.60
N SER A 22 -30.69 42.75 -12.76
CA SER A 22 -30.49 44.19 -12.99
C SER A 22 -29.04 44.72 -12.95
N GLN A 23 -28.67 45.26 -14.11
CA GLN A 23 -27.82 46.42 -14.38
C GLN A 23 -26.31 46.29 -14.66
N ASP A 24 -26.01 46.92 -15.80
CA ASP A 24 -24.81 47.62 -16.25
C ASP A 24 -23.59 46.82 -16.73
N SER A 25 -23.59 46.62 -18.05
CA SER A 25 -22.38 46.48 -18.87
C SER A 25 -22.14 47.79 -19.63
N LEU A 26 -20.92 48.31 -19.55
CA LEU A 26 -20.31 49.16 -20.55
C LEU A 26 -19.15 48.36 -21.15
N GLN A 27 -19.25 48.04 -22.44
CA GLN A 27 -18.30 48.53 -23.45
C GLN A 27 -18.59 47.89 -24.83
N THR A 28 -18.71 48.81 -25.78
CA THR A 28 -18.85 48.72 -27.23
C THR A 28 -17.77 47.89 -27.93
N ALA A 29 -18.16 47.07 -28.92
CA ALA A 29 -17.34 46.81 -30.11
C ALA A 29 -18.19 46.47 -31.36
N ALA A 30 -18.00 47.32 -32.36
CA ALA A 30 -18.26 47.27 -33.81
C ALA A 30 -19.10 46.15 -34.45
N ARG A 31 -20.11 46.56 -35.23
CA ARG A 31 -20.85 45.78 -36.23
C ARG A 31 -20.14 45.81 -37.59
N PHE A 32 -20.00 44.65 -38.24
CA PHE A 32 -19.80 44.52 -39.69
C PHE A 32 -20.92 43.66 -40.27
N PRO A 33 -21.55 44.02 -41.42
CA PRO A 33 -22.62 43.22 -42.01
C PRO A 33 -22.03 42.25 -43.05
N LEU A 34 -22.20 40.94 -42.87
CA LEU A 34 -22.03 39.97 -43.95
C LEU A 34 -23.38 39.36 -44.33
N ARG A 35 -23.72 39.50 -45.60
CA ARG A 35 -24.93 38.95 -46.25
C ARG A 35 -24.83 37.43 -46.30
N MET A 36 -25.85 36.73 -45.79
CA MET A 36 -26.02 35.29 -45.98
C MET A 36 -26.48 35.01 -47.41
N ALA A 37 -25.72 34.18 -48.13
CA ALA A 37 -26.19 33.44 -49.30
C ALA A 37 -26.06 31.95 -48.97
N SER A 38 -27.19 31.28 -48.74
CA SER A 38 -27.27 29.89 -48.36
C SER A 38 -27.15 28.98 -49.59
N ALA A 39 -26.04 28.24 -49.70
CA ALA A 39 -25.92 27.11 -50.62
C ALA A 39 -25.99 25.81 -49.82
N PHE A 40 -27.10 25.07 -49.93
CA PHE A 40 -27.27 23.76 -49.29
C PHE A 40 -26.50 22.70 -50.10
N CYS A 41 -25.40 22.20 -49.54
CA CYS A 41 -24.71 21.01 -50.01
C CYS A 41 -25.23 19.81 -49.20
N TRP A 42 -25.89 18.86 -49.86
CA TRP A 42 -26.39 17.64 -49.21
C TRP A 42 -25.22 16.66 -49.00
N ILE A 43 -24.75 16.55 -47.76
CA ILE A 43 -23.90 15.43 -47.32
C ILE A 43 -24.84 14.26 -47.04
N VAL A 44 -24.77 13.21 -47.88
CA VAL A 44 -25.41 11.92 -47.59
C VAL A 44 -24.59 11.24 -46.50
N LEU A 45 -25.06 11.30 -45.25
CA LEU A 45 -24.55 10.50 -44.15
C LEU A 45 -24.99 9.04 -44.39
N VAL A 46 -24.06 8.19 -44.82
CA VAL A 46 -24.24 6.74 -44.75
C VAL A 46 -24.11 6.35 -43.29
N LEU A 47 -25.25 6.23 -42.60
CA LEU A 47 -25.37 5.62 -41.28
C LEU A 47 -25.12 4.11 -41.41
N GLY A 48 -23.85 3.71 -41.42
CA GLY A 48 -23.49 2.32 -41.22
C GLY A 48 -23.86 1.91 -39.79
N THR A 49 -24.82 1.00 -39.65
CA THR A 49 -25.12 0.37 -38.37
C THR A 49 -23.93 -0.50 -37.97
N VAL A 50 -23.05 0.04 -37.12
CA VAL A 50 -22.06 -0.77 -36.42
C VAL A 50 -22.83 -1.64 -35.43
N ALA A 51 -23.02 -2.91 -35.77
CA ALA A 51 -23.59 -3.87 -34.84
C ALA A 51 -22.69 -3.90 -33.58
N PRO A 52 -23.25 -3.82 -32.36
CA PRO A 52 -22.45 -3.99 -31.17
C PRO A 52 -21.77 -5.36 -31.23
N LEU A 53 -20.44 -5.38 -31.08
CA LEU A 53 -19.70 -6.63 -30.95
C LEU A 53 -20.33 -7.42 -29.79
N PRO A 54 -20.65 -8.71 -29.97
CA PRO A 54 -21.15 -9.53 -28.87
C PRO A 54 -20.18 -9.43 -27.70
N ALA A 55 -20.70 -9.22 -26.50
CA ALA A 55 -19.89 -9.21 -25.28
C ALA A 55 -19.11 -10.53 -25.22
N GLN A 56 -17.78 -10.44 -25.12
CA GLN A 56 -16.93 -11.62 -25.10
C GLN A 56 -17.29 -12.48 -23.89
N SER A 57 -17.73 -13.71 -24.13
CA SER A 57 -18.21 -14.62 -23.09
C SER A 57 -17.09 -15.30 -22.32
N ALA A 58 -15.86 -15.28 -22.84
CA ALA A 58 -14.69 -15.90 -22.22
C ALA A 58 -13.40 -15.08 -22.36
N PHE A 59 -12.57 -15.09 -21.32
CA PHE A 59 -11.29 -14.39 -21.25
C PHE A 59 -10.19 -15.32 -20.74
N VAL A 60 -8.99 -15.21 -21.32
CA VAL A 60 -7.79 -15.86 -20.78
C VAL A 60 -6.97 -14.84 -20.00
N ARG A 61 -6.86 -15.05 -18.68
CA ARG A 61 -6.03 -14.23 -17.78
C ARG A 61 -4.65 -14.86 -17.63
N VAL A 62 -3.63 -14.05 -17.85
CA VAL A 62 -2.22 -14.41 -17.77
C VAL A 62 -1.49 -13.40 -16.90
N ASN A 63 -0.35 -13.81 -16.31
CA ASN A 63 0.65 -12.85 -15.86
C ASN A 63 1.21 -12.10 -17.08
N GLN A 64 0.92 -10.81 -17.17
CA GLN A 64 1.32 -9.98 -18.31
C GLN A 64 2.80 -9.60 -18.31
N VAL A 65 3.50 -9.74 -17.17
CA VAL A 65 4.98 -9.67 -17.14
C VAL A 65 5.55 -10.93 -17.79
N GLY A 66 5.08 -12.09 -17.33
CA GLY A 66 5.50 -13.38 -17.87
C GLY A 66 5.69 -14.45 -16.81
N TYR A 67 6.28 -15.57 -17.22
CA TYR A 67 6.51 -16.76 -16.40
C TYR A 67 7.96 -17.25 -16.50
N PRO A 68 8.63 -17.60 -15.39
CA PRO A 68 9.99 -18.12 -15.45
C PRO A 68 10.07 -19.45 -16.20
N MET A 69 11.10 -19.63 -17.04
CA MET A 69 11.29 -20.83 -17.86
C MET A 69 11.08 -22.15 -17.10
N ASN A 70 11.61 -22.25 -15.88
CA ASN A 70 11.62 -23.48 -15.08
C ASN A 70 10.69 -23.45 -13.87
N ALA A 71 9.74 -22.51 -13.82
CA ALA A 71 8.72 -22.45 -12.78
C ALA A 71 7.39 -23.04 -13.27
N THR A 72 6.48 -23.30 -12.32
CA THR A 72 5.09 -23.58 -12.61
C THR A 72 4.42 -22.36 -13.25
N LYS A 73 3.52 -22.61 -14.21
CA LYS A 73 2.89 -21.60 -15.05
C LYS A 73 1.42 -21.93 -15.19
N ARG A 74 0.59 -21.05 -14.63
CA ARG A 74 -0.86 -21.17 -14.68
C ARG A 74 -1.48 -19.89 -15.22
N ALA A 75 -2.33 -20.06 -16.23
CA ALA A 75 -3.27 -19.07 -16.69
C ALA A 75 -4.69 -19.52 -16.33
N TYR A 76 -5.66 -18.63 -16.48
CA TYR A 76 -7.06 -18.93 -16.17
C TYR A 76 -7.97 -18.61 -17.34
N LEU A 77 -8.80 -19.58 -17.74
CA LEU A 77 -9.94 -19.32 -18.61
C LEU A 77 -11.15 -18.96 -17.74
N MET A 78 -11.61 -17.73 -17.85
CA MET A 78 -12.82 -17.23 -17.19
C MET A 78 -13.94 -17.16 -18.23
N SER A 79 -15.01 -17.94 -18.07
CA SER A 79 -16.13 -18.01 -19.01
C SER A 79 -17.49 -17.87 -18.31
N SER A 80 -18.44 -17.22 -18.97
CA SER A 80 -19.84 -17.17 -18.56
C SER A 80 -20.60 -18.45 -18.92
N THR A 81 -20.04 -19.28 -19.81
CA THR A 81 -20.58 -20.57 -20.23
C THR A 81 -19.66 -21.72 -19.85
N ALA A 82 -20.21 -22.94 -19.76
CA ALA A 82 -19.40 -24.13 -19.51
C ALA A 82 -18.56 -24.46 -20.76
N GLU A 83 -17.26 -24.69 -20.57
CA GLU A 83 -16.29 -24.95 -21.65
C GLU A 83 -15.98 -26.45 -21.79
N THR A 84 -17.03 -27.29 -21.77
CA THR A 84 -16.89 -28.75 -21.82
C THR A 84 -16.13 -29.20 -23.06
N GLY A 85 -15.05 -29.96 -22.88
CA GLY A 85 -14.23 -30.48 -23.97
C GLY A 85 -13.31 -29.43 -24.62
N ALA A 86 -13.23 -28.21 -24.05
CA ALA A 86 -12.33 -27.20 -24.57
C ALA A 86 -10.85 -27.60 -24.39
N THR A 87 -10.03 -27.16 -25.33
CA THR A 87 -8.58 -27.26 -25.29
C THR A 87 -7.98 -25.88 -25.38
N PHE A 88 -6.72 -25.74 -24.97
CA PHE A 88 -5.95 -24.53 -25.17
C PHE A 88 -4.63 -24.85 -25.86
N LYS A 89 -4.10 -23.84 -26.57
CA LYS A 89 -2.79 -23.86 -27.19
C LYS A 89 -1.96 -22.70 -26.66
N VAL A 90 -0.68 -22.94 -26.45
CA VAL A 90 0.31 -21.87 -26.27
C VAL A 90 0.97 -21.66 -27.63
N VAL A 91 0.87 -20.44 -28.14
CA VAL A 91 1.29 -20.07 -29.48
C VAL A 91 2.42 -19.06 -29.36
N ASN A 92 3.55 -19.33 -30.02
CA ASN A 92 4.69 -18.41 -30.03
C ASN A 92 4.46 -17.22 -30.99
N SER A 93 5.39 -16.28 -31.02
CA SER A 93 5.32 -15.10 -31.89
C SER A 93 5.29 -15.40 -33.40
N SER A 94 5.74 -16.57 -33.84
CA SER A 94 5.63 -17.02 -35.24
C SER A 94 4.28 -17.65 -35.59
N GLY A 95 3.33 -17.69 -34.64
CA GLY A 95 2.02 -18.34 -34.83
C GLY A 95 2.06 -19.86 -34.70
N THR A 96 3.18 -20.43 -34.24
CA THR A 96 3.35 -21.88 -34.05
C THR A 96 2.83 -22.28 -32.68
N SER A 97 1.93 -23.28 -32.64
CA SER A 97 1.51 -23.93 -31.41
C SER A 97 2.67 -24.76 -30.85
N VAL A 98 3.25 -24.32 -29.73
CA VAL A 98 4.37 -25.02 -29.07
C VAL A 98 3.89 -25.97 -27.98
N TYR A 99 2.65 -25.81 -27.53
CA TYR A 99 2.00 -26.68 -26.55
C TYR A 99 0.49 -26.68 -26.78
N SER A 100 -0.16 -27.80 -26.47
CA SER A 100 -1.61 -27.95 -26.55
C SER A 100 -2.06 -28.94 -25.49
N ALA A 101 -3.14 -28.62 -24.77
CA ALA A 101 -3.73 -29.51 -23.77
C ALA A 101 -5.23 -29.24 -23.60
N PRO A 102 -6.01 -30.19 -23.06
CA PRO A 102 -7.33 -29.90 -22.51
C PRO A 102 -7.26 -28.81 -21.44
N ILE A 103 -8.34 -28.04 -21.27
CA ILE A 103 -8.44 -27.16 -20.11
C ILE A 103 -8.49 -27.99 -18.82
N GLY A 104 -7.95 -27.44 -17.73
CA GLY A 104 -7.97 -28.07 -16.42
C GLY A 104 -9.36 -28.08 -15.76
N PRO A 105 -9.47 -28.57 -14.51
CA PRO A 105 -10.73 -28.62 -13.79
C PRO A 105 -11.32 -27.21 -13.57
N LYS A 106 -12.65 -27.14 -13.44
CA LYS A 106 -13.33 -25.94 -12.98
C LYS A 106 -12.98 -25.70 -11.51
N LEU A 107 -12.37 -24.56 -11.23
CA LEU A 107 -11.98 -24.13 -9.89
C LEU A 107 -13.09 -23.37 -9.15
N GLY A 108 -14.04 -22.79 -9.89
CA GLY A 108 -15.14 -22.03 -9.30
C GLY A 108 -15.69 -20.94 -10.22
N SER A 109 -16.07 -19.83 -9.61
CA SER A 109 -16.61 -18.62 -10.25
C SER A 109 -15.89 -17.37 -9.75
N TRP A 110 -15.85 -16.32 -10.56
CA TRP A 110 -15.28 -15.03 -10.18
C TRP A 110 -16.04 -13.88 -10.83
N GLY A 111 -16.58 -12.95 -10.03
CA GLY A 111 -17.39 -11.84 -10.53
C GLY A 111 -18.58 -12.35 -11.36
N SER A 112 -18.68 -11.89 -12.61
CA SER A 112 -19.72 -12.33 -13.56
C SER A 112 -19.41 -13.65 -14.28
N PHE A 113 -18.23 -14.25 -14.06
CA PHE A 113 -17.83 -15.51 -14.70
C PHE A 113 -18.21 -16.69 -13.82
N SER A 114 -19.16 -17.49 -14.30
CA SER A 114 -19.66 -18.67 -13.59
C SER A 114 -18.70 -19.87 -13.67
N ASN A 115 -17.69 -19.81 -14.55
CA ASN A 115 -16.71 -20.87 -14.74
C ASN A 115 -15.29 -20.30 -14.84
N VAL A 116 -14.41 -20.73 -13.94
CA VAL A 116 -12.98 -20.46 -13.98
C VAL A 116 -12.23 -21.79 -14.09
N TYR A 117 -11.39 -21.95 -15.10
CA TYR A 117 -10.61 -23.17 -15.36
C TYR A 117 -9.12 -22.87 -15.32
N ALA A 118 -8.34 -23.78 -14.74
CA ALA A 118 -6.88 -23.72 -14.79
C ALA A 118 -6.34 -24.08 -16.18
N LEU A 119 -5.31 -23.37 -16.64
CA LEU A 119 -4.57 -23.68 -17.85
C LEU A 119 -3.09 -23.81 -17.47
N ASP A 120 -2.62 -25.06 -17.31
CA ASP A 120 -1.25 -25.36 -16.87
C ASP A 120 -0.34 -25.69 -18.05
N PHE A 121 0.77 -24.96 -18.18
CA PHE A 121 1.67 -25.05 -19.33
C PHE A 121 3.15 -25.05 -18.93
N ASP A 122 3.45 -25.72 -17.81
CA ASP A 122 4.80 -25.84 -17.24
C ASP A 122 5.83 -26.32 -18.27
N LEU A 123 5.41 -27.17 -19.21
CA LEU A 123 6.23 -27.72 -20.30
C LEU A 123 6.73 -26.68 -21.32
N VAL A 124 6.16 -25.47 -21.33
CA VAL A 124 6.68 -24.37 -22.16
C VAL A 124 7.82 -23.69 -21.41
N THR A 125 9.05 -24.11 -21.73
CA THR A 125 10.27 -23.65 -21.05
C THR A 125 11.18 -22.82 -21.94
N THR A 126 10.95 -22.80 -23.26
CA THR A 126 11.76 -22.00 -24.19
C THR A 126 11.49 -20.52 -23.98
N ALA A 127 12.56 -19.72 -23.93
CA ALA A 127 12.42 -18.27 -23.83
C ALA A 127 11.74 -17.70 -25.09
N GLY A 128 10.80 -16.77 -24.91
CA GLY A 128 10.09 -16.14 -26.01
C GLY A 128 8.81 -15.43 -25.59
N THR A 129 8.10 -14.91 -26.60
CA THR A 129 6.78 -14.29 -26.42
C THR A 129 5.69 -15.20 -26.92
N TYR A 130 4.64 -15.34 -26.11
CA TYR A 130 3.55 -16.29 -26.34
C TYR A 130 2.19 -15.65 -26.10
N ASN A 131 1.14 -16.24 -26.66
CA ASN A 131 -0.23 -16.07 -26.20
C ASN A 131 -0.89 -17.45 -26.00
N ILE A 132 -2.04 -17.47 -25.32
CA ILE A 132 -2.86 -18.67 -25.15
C ILE A 132 -4.16 -18.49 -25.93
N THR A 133 -4.48 -19.46 -26.78
CA THR A 133 -5.76 -19.51 -27.53
C THR A 133 -6.62 -20.67 -27.06
N ILE A 134 -7.91 -20.44 -26.89
CA ILE A 134 -8.91 -21.46 -26.53
C ILE A 134 -9.64 -21.97 -27.76
N LEU A 135 -9.75 -23.28 -27.85
CA LEU A 135 -10.59 -24.01 -28.80
C LEU A 135 -11.69 -24.72 -28.01
N GLY A 136 -12.87 -24.12 -27.97
CA GLY A 136 -14.00 -24.58 -27.17
C GLY A 136 -15.28 -23.81 -27.50
N PRO A 137 -16.35 -24.04 -26.72
CA PRO A 137 -17.63 -23.33 -26.86
C PRO A 137 -17.50 -21.80 -26.97
N ALA A 138 -16.61 -21.20 -26.19
CA ALA A 138 -16.26 -19.78 -26.31
C ALA A 138 -14.78 -19.60 -26.67
N ALA A 139 -14.51 -19.16 -27.89
CA ALA A 139 -13.16 -18.81 -28.32
C ALA A 139 -12.64 -17.60 -27.53
N ALA A 140 -11.41 -17.69 -27.06
CA ALA A 140 -10.72 -16.63 -26.35
C ALA A 140 -9.23 -16.67 -26.67
N THR A 141 -8.57 -15.51 -26.63
CA THR A 141 -7.11 -15.39 -26.77
C THR A 141 -6.60 -14.45 -25.69
N SER A 142 -5.50 -14.81 -25.03
CA SER A 142 -4.86 -13.94 -24.04
C SER A 142 -4.13 -12.77 -24.71
N PRO A 143 -3.84 -11.69 -23.97
CA PRO A 143 -2.71 -10.83 -24.29
C PRO A 143 -1.41 -11.63 -24.40
N SER A 144 -0.42 -11.08 -25.09
CA SER A 144 0.91 -11.66 -25.16
C SER A 144 1.61 -11.59 -23.80
N PHE A 145 2.44 -12.59 -23.49
CA PHE A 145 3.27 -12.65 -22.29
C PHE A 145 4.63 -13.28 -22.62
N ALA A 146 5.63 -13.04 -21.76
CA ALA A 146 6.95 -13.64 -21.91
C ALA A 146 7.07 -14.97 -21.14
N VAL A 147 7.86 -15.89 -21.68
CA VAL A 147 8.54 -16.93 -20.90
C VAL A 147 10.02 -16.60 -20.99
N ASP A 148 10.71 -16.41 -19.86
CA ASP A 148 12.13 -16.04 -19.84
C ASP A 148 12.74 -16.35 -18.47
N SER A 149 14.01 -15.99 -18.24
CA SER A 149 14.65 -16.04 -16.93
C SER A 149 13.97 -15.09 -15.94
N SER A 150 13.93 -15.45 -14.66
CA SER A 150 13.36 -14.59 -13.61
C SER A 150 14.02 -13.21 -13.56
N ALA A 151 15.32 -13.13 -13.83
CA ALA A 151 16.04 -11.86 -13.89
C ALA A 151 15.48 -10.95 -15.00
N ASN A 152 15.32 -11.46 -16.22
CA ASN A 152 14.77 -10.66 -17.32
C ASN A 152 13.32 -10.22 -17.07
N LEU A 153 12.52 -11.09 -16.46
CA LEU A 153 11.10 -10.80 -16.19
C LEU A 153 10.91 -9.80 -15.06
N TYR A 154 11.67 -9.93 -13.97
CA TYR A 154 11.33 -9.26 -12.71
C TYR A 154 12.26 -8.12 -12.30
N THR A 155 13.42 -7.94 -12.96
CA THR A 155 14.31 -6.79 -12.69
C THR A 155 13.60 -5.45 -12.90
N GLY A 156 12.88 -5.29 -14.02
CA GLY A 156 12.13 -4.06 -14.31
C GLY A 156 10.98 -3.81 -13.34
N PRO A 157 10.06 -4.77 -13.11
CA PRO A 157 9.02 -4.64 -12.10
C PRO A 157 9.54 -4.31 -10.70
N LEU A 158 10.63 -4.95 -10.26
CA LEU A 158 11.21 -4.68 -8.94
C LEU A 158 11.80 -3.25 -8.85
N ALA A 159 12.45 -2.77 -9.91
CA ALA A 159 12.91 -1.38 -9.99
C ALA A 159 11.74 -0.38 -10.00
N ASN A 160 10.64 -0.70 -10.68
CA ASN A 160 9.43 0.12 -10.66
C ASN A 160 8.79 0.18 -9.26
N SER A 161 8.84 -0.92 -8.50
CA SER A 161 8.39 -0.94 -7.10
C SER A 161 9.24 -0.03 -6.21
N LEU A 162 10.58 -0.04 -6.36
CA LEU A 162 11.45 0.91 -5.67
C LEU A 162 11.10 2.35 -6.05
N TYR A 163 11.00 2.63 -7.35
CA TYR A 163 10.65 3.94 -7.87
C TYR A 163 9.28 4.44 -7.35
N PHE A 164 8.31 3.54 -7.14
CA PHE A 164 7.03 3.90 -6.54
C PHE A 164 7.23 4.50 -5.13
N TYR A 165 7.88 3.77 -4.22
CA TYR A 165 8.12 4.27 -2.85
C TYR A 165 8.96 5.56 -2.82
N GLU A 166 9.97 5.67 -3.70
CA GLU A 166 10.76 6.89 -3.85
C GLU A 166 9.91 8.13 -4.21
N ASN A 167 8.80 7.95 -4.95
CA ASN A 167 7.89 9.04 -5.30
C ASN A 167 6.90 9.39 -4.18
N GLU A 168 6.57 8.42 -3.32
CA GLU A 168 5.66 8.60 -2.17
C GLU A 168 6.33 9.23 -0.94
N ARG A 169 7.66 9.44 -0.98
CA ARG A 169 8.44 9.99 0.15
C ARG A 169 7.97 11.37 0.61
N ASP A 170 7.45 11.51 1.82
CA ASP A 170 7.02 12.80 2.34
C ASP A 170 8.18 13.68 2.86
N GLY A 171 7.97 15.00 2.95
CA GLY A 171 8.93 15.92 3.57
C GLY A 171 10.05 16.44 2.67
N ALA A 172 11.08 17.02 3.30
CA ALA A 172 12.18 17.72 2.63
C ALA A 172 13.14 16.80 1.87
N ASN A 173 13.24 15.53 2.27
CA ASN A 173 14.14 14.52 1.70
C ASN A 173 13.47 13.72 0.55
N PHE A 174 12.49 14.33 -0.12
CA PHE A 174 11.87 13.78 -1.32
C PHE A 174 12.88 13.66 -2.46
N ILE A 175 12.59 12.76 -3.40
CA ILE A 175 13.36 12.65 -4.64
C ILE A 175 12.64 13.46 -5.71
N SER A 176 13.35 14.42 -6.32
CA SER A 176 12.76 15.19 -7.42
C SER A 176 12.62 14.32 -8.67
N THR A 177 11.39 14.23 -9.17
CA THR A 177 11.04 13.49 -10.38
C THR A 177 10.17 14.38 -11.29
N PRO A 178 9.91 13.97 -12.55
CA PRO A 178 8.93 14.67 -13.39
C PRO A 178 7.51 14.71 -12.80
N LEU A 179 7.18 13.78 -11.90
CA LEU A 179 5.90 13.75 -11.20
C LEU A 179 5.88 14.65 -9.97
N ARG A 180 7.05 15.05 -9.45
CA ARG A 180 7.17 15.81 -8.22
C ARG A 180 8.41 16.71 -8.18
N SER A 181 8.16 18.01 -8.12
CA SER A 181 9.20 19.05 -8.15
C SER A 181 9.51 19.68 -6.79
N ALA A 182 8.75 19.36 -5.73
CA ALA A 182 8.92 19.93 -4.40
C ALA A 182 8.53 18.95 -3.29
N GLY A 183 9.06 19.20 -2.09
CA GLY A 183 8.67 18.49 -0.87
C GLY A 183 7.23 18.85 -0.47
N GLY A 184 6.56 17.92 0.21
CA GLY A 184 5.26 18.16 0.84
C GLY A 184 5.43 18.21 2.35
N HIS A 185 4.48 18.85 3.02
CA HIS A 185 4.31 18.81 4.48
C HIS A 185 5.59 19.11 5.29
N LEU A 186 6.32 20.16 4.92
CA LEU A 186 7.54 20.57 5.62
C LEU A 186 7.25 21.02 7.07
N ASN A 187 6.00 21.45 7.33
CA ASN A 187 5.53 21.80 8.67
C ASN A 187 5.50 20.60 9.64
N ASP A 188 5.58 19.36 9.15
CA ASP A 188 5.64 18.17 10.01
C ASP A 188 6.91 18.11 10.87
N SER A 189 7.95 18.88 10.54
CA SER A 189 9.16 18.99 11.36
C SER A 189 8.91 19.54 12.78
N VAL A 190 7.75 20.15 13.02
CA VAL A 190 7.28 20.68 14.30
C VAL A 190 5.79 20.41 14.51
N ALA A 191 5.35 19.20 14.18
CA ALA A 191 3.95 18.81 14.21
C ALA A 191 3.39 18.82 15.64
N SER A 192 2.15 19.30 15.80
CA SER A 192 1.47 19.31 17.09
C SER A 192 0.88 17.94 17.41
N VAL A 193 1.01 17.52 18.67
CA VAL A 193 0.47 16.24 19.14
C VAL A 193 -0.92 16.41 19.73
N TYR A 194 -1.80 15.47 19.42
CA TYR A 194 -3.20 15.44 19.84
C TYR A 194 -3.57 14.12 20.51
N LEU A 195 -4.57 14.19 21.40
CA LEU A 195 -5.28 13.00 21.83
C LEU A 195 -6.03 12.39 20.65
N THR A 196 -6.12 11.07 20.63
CA THR A 196 -6.95 10.35 19.68
C THR A 196 -8.43 10.74 19.86
N PRO A 197 -9.10 11.31 18.85
CA PRO A 197 -10.49 11.68 18.95
C PRO A 197 -11.41 10.45 18.87
N ASN A 198 -12.59 10.56 19.47
CA ASN A 198 -13.67 9.61 19.20
C ASN A 198 -14.24 9.88 17.80
N VAL A 199 -14.13 8.90 16.91
CA VAL A 199 -14.65 8.95 15.54
C VAL A 199 -15.87 8.05 15.39
N ASN A 200 -16.82 8.45 14.53
CA ASN A 200 -17.93 7.59 14.15
C ASN A 200 -17.51 6.59 13.05
N LYS A 201 -18.44 5.72 12.63
CA LYS A 201 -18.22 4.69 11.59
C LYS A 201 -17.78 5.22 10.22
N ASN A 202 -17.87 6.53 9.97
CA ASN A 202 -17.44 7.19 8.75
C ASN A 202 -16.17 8.03 8.99
N GLY A 203 -15.38 7.76 10.04
CA GLY A 203 -14.13 8.48 10.31
C GLY A 203 -14.26 9.86 10.94
N ARG A 204 -15.48 10.41 11.05
CA ARG A 204 -15.68 11.79 11.51
C ARG A 204 -15.69 11.90 13.03
N PHE A 205 -14.94 12.86 13.56
CA PHE A 205 -14.98 13.27 14.97
C PHE A 205 -15.87 14.52 15.18
N SER A 206 -16.32 14.71 16.42
CA SER A 206 -17.11 15.87 16.84
C SER A 206 -16.21 16.99 17.37
N GLY A 207 -16.54 18.24 17.05
CA GLY A 207 -15.78 19.41 17.51
C GLY A 207 -14.41 19.52 16.87
N ASP A 208 -13.42 19.89 17.70
CA ASP A 208 -12.02 20.04 17.30
C ASP A 208 -11.13 18.97 17.97
N LEU A 209 -9.93 18.76 17.44
CA LEU A 209 -8.93 17.90 18.08
C LEU A 209 -8.41 18.55 19.36
N SER A 210 -8.06 17.72 20.34
CA SER A 210 -7.55 18.16 21.65
C SER A 210 -6.02 18.07 21.70
N PRO A 211 -5.28 19.19 21.58
CA PRO A 211 -3.83 19.16 21.63
C PRO A 211 -3.35 18.85 23.05
N ILE A 212 -2.21 18.15 23.16
CA ILE A 212 -1.60 17.84 24.47
C ILE A 212 -0.47 18.80 24.86
N GLY A 213 -0.17 19.79 24.01
CA GLY A 213 0.88 20.78 24.24
C GLY A 213 2.30 20.28 23.91
N ALA A 214 2.44 19.11 23.29
CA ALA A 214 3.71 18.59 22.77
C ALA A 214 3.84 18.84 21.26
N GLN A 215 5.08 18.94 20.80
CA GLN A 215 5.45 18.96 19.39
C GLN A 215 6.50 17.89 19.11
N VAL A 216 6.44 17.28 17.94
CA VAL A 216 7.40 16.26 17.49
C VAL A 216 7.80 16.53 16.04
N ASP A 217 8.99 16.08 15.66
CA ASP A 217 9.35 15.97 14.24
C ASP A 217 8.68 14.70 13.70
N ALA A 218 7.67 14.86 12.85
CA ALA A 218 7.00 13.77 12.14
C ALA A 218 7.30 13.77 10.63
N SER A 219 8.33 14.52 10.19
CA SER A 219 8.70 14.64 8.78
C SER A 219 9.38 13.37 8.24
N GLY A 220 9.24 13.12 6.93
CA GLY A 220 9.67 11.87 6.30
C GLY A 220 8.54 10.84 6.25
N GLY A 221 8.88 9.58 6.02
CA GLY A 221 7.89 8.50 5.84
C GLY A 221 7.20 8.58 4.48
N TRP A 222 6.27 7.70 4.21
CA TRP A 222 5.54 7.67 2.95
C TRP A 222 4.10 8.07 3.14
N TRP A 223 3.53 8.75 2.16
CA TRP A 223 2.08 8.80 2.07
C TRP A 223 1.53 7.38 1.92
N ASP A 224 0.53 7.06 2.73
CA ASP A 224 0.04 5.69 2.91
C ASP A 224 -0.62 5.14 1.64
N ALA A 225 -1.34 6.00 0.93
CA ALA A 225 -1.99 5.63 -0.30
C ALA A 225 -2.13 6.84 -1.25
N GLY A 226 -3.32 7.03 -1.82
CA GLY A 226 -3.63 8.19 -2.66
C GLY A 226 -3.97 9.46 -1.86
N ASP A 227 -4.04 9.36 -0.54
CA ASP A 227 -4.10 10.46 0.42
C ASP A 227 -2.71 10.77 0.98
N TYR A 228 -2.58 11.78 1.84
CA TYR A 228 -1.30 12.13 2.47
C TYR A 228 -1.24 11.76 3.94
N LEU A 229 -1.96 10.72 4.37
CA LEU A 229 -1.85 10.18 5.72
C LEU A 229 -0.59 9.34 5.87
N LYS A 230 -0.12 9.17 7.11
CA LYS A 230 0.99 8.27 7.44
C LYS A 230 0.65 7.46 8.69
N PHE A 231 0.89 6.17 8.66
CA PHE A 231 0.52 5.26 9.74
C PHE A 231 1.68 4.34 10.11
N VAL A 232 1.96 4.22 11.41
CA VAL A 232 2.91 3.21 11.89
C VAL A 232 2.44 1.80 11.53
N GLN A 233 1.12 1.56 11.52
CA GLN A 233 0.51 0.29 11.13
C GLN A 233 1.04 -0.25 9.78
N THR A 234 1.06 0.58 8.75
CA THR A 234 1.43 0.19 7.37
C THR A 234 2.89 0.42 7.08
N GLU A 235 3.48 1.50 7.58
CA GLU A 235 4.90 1.77 7.37
C GLU A 235 5.79 0.73 8.06
N SER A 236 5.46 0.28 9.28
CA SER A 236 6.26 -0.78 9.94
C SER A 236 6.24 -2.10 9.17
N TYR A 237 5.10 -2.49 8.61
CA TYR A 237 4.99 -3.66 7.72
C TYR A 237 5.84 -3.50 6.45
N THR A 238 5.74 -2.33 5.83
CA THR A 238 6.45 -2.02 4.60
C THR A 238 7.96 -2.02 4.81
N VAL A 239 8.43 -1.38 5.90
CA VAL A 239 9.85 -1.34 6.27
C VAL A 239 10.37 -2.74 6.54
N ALA A 240 9.65 -3.57 7.31
CA ALA A 240 10.04 -4.95 7.56
C ALA A 240 10.18 -5.74 6.24
N LEU A 241 9.17 -5.71 5.36
CA LEU A 241 9.27 -6.38 4.06
C LEU A 241 10.46 -5.91 3.21
N MET A 242 10.77 -4.61 3.21
CA MET A 242 11.94 -4.09 2.48
C MET A 242 13.24 -4.59 3.10
N LEU A 243 13.35 -4.62 4.42
CA LEU A 243 14.55 -5.05 5.14
C LEU A 243 14.77 -6.56 5.04
N VAL A 244 13.73 -7.40 5.20
CA VAL A 244 13.74 -8.83 4.83
C VAL A 244 14.24 -9.00 3.40
N GLY A 245 13.70 -8.21 2.46
CA GLY A 245 14.13 -8.22 1.06
C GLY A 245 15.62 -7.95 0.89
N VAL A 246 16.13 -6.91 1.54
CA VAL A 246 17.56 -6.53 1.51
C VAL A 246 18.44 -7.61 2.15
N ARG A 247 18.02 -8.18 3.28
CA ARG A 247 18.74 -9.21 4.04
C ARG A 247 18.82 -10.53 3.27
N ASP A 248 17.68 -11.02 2.80
CA ASP A 248 17.53 -12.39 2.29
C ASP A 248 17.77 -12.48 0.77
N PHE A 249 17.60 -11.36 0.06
CA PHE A 249 17.84 -11.27 -1.38
C PHE A 249 18.82 -10.13 -1.74
N PRO A 250 20.04 -10.11 -1.17
CA PRO A 250 20.96 -8.97 -1.30
C PRO A 250 21.42 -8.70 -2.74
N ASN A 251 21.34 -9.68 -3.64
CA ASN A 251 21.67 -9.52 -5.06
C ASN A 251 20.50 -8.99 -5.89
N GLN A 252 19.26 -9.04 -5.37
CA GLN A 252 18.06 -8.56 -6.06
C GLN A 252 17.56 -7.25 -5.45
N MET A 253 17.57 -7.15 -4.11
CA MET A 253 17.02 -6.04 -3.35
C MET A 253 18.06 -5.28 -2.50
N GLY A 254 19.26 -5.80 -2.32
CA GLY A 254 20.32 -5.17 -1.50
C GLY A 254 21.48 -4.58 -2.31
N ALA A 255 22.65 -4.48 -1.67
CA ALA A 255 23.85 -3.87 -2.24
C ALA A 255 24.40 -4.57 -3.50
N GLY A 256 24.03 -5.84 -3.73
CA GLY A 256 24.40 -6.58 -4.94
C GLY A 256 23.49 -6.29 -6.14
N SER A 257 22.36 -5.60 -5.94
CA SER A 257 21.43 -5.24 -7.00
C SER A 257 21.91 -4.04 -7.81
N SER A 258 21.89 -4.15 -9.14
CA SER A 258 22.23 -3.03 -10.03
C SER A 258 21.08 -2.06 -10.31
N SER A 259 19.84 -2.42 -9.97
CA SER A 259 18.64 -1.66 -10.35
C SER A 259 17.66 -1.41 -9.22
N SER A 260 17.76 -2.17 -8.13
CA SER A 260 16.70 -2.26 -7.13
C SER A 260 17.29 -2.42 -5.73
N ASN A 261 18.26 -1.59 -5.36
CA ASN A 261 18.79 -1.59 -4.00
C ASN A 261 17.85 -0.81 -3.06
N PHE A 262 17.04 -1.52 -2.29
CA PHE A 262 16.06 -0.97 -1.35
C PHE A 262 16.70 -0.46 -0.05
N SER A 263 18.00 -0.66 0.21
CA SER A 263 18.61 -0.30 1.50
C SER A 263 18.39 1.17 1.89
N ALA A 264 18.49 2.09 0.93
CA ALA A 264 18.28 3.51 1.19
C ALA A 264 16.79 3.86 1.41
N GLU A 265 15.89 3.15 0.73
CA GLU A 265 14.44 3.33 0.87
C GLU A 265 13.94 2.76 2.20
N ALA A 266 14.40 1.56 2.56
CA ALA A 266 14.14 0.95 3.85
C ALA A 266 14.61 1.85 5.01
N ARG A 267 15.80 2.45 4.89
CA ARG A 267 16.30 3.44 5.86
C ARG A 267 15.38 4.66 5.96
N PHE A 268 14.88 5.17 4.82
CA PHE A 268 14.00 6.34 4.81
C PHE A 268 12.71 6.10 5.61
N GLY A 269 12.08 4.93 5.46
CA GLY A 269 10.94 4.55 6.31
C GLY A 269 11.33 4.28 7.75
N THR A 270 12.45 3.59 7.99
CA THR A 270 12.96 3.31 9.35
C THR A 270 13.24 4.60 10.14
N ASP A 271 13.77 5.63 9.47
CA ASP A 271 14.02 6.94 10.07
C ASP A 271 12.72 7.61 10.52
N TRP A 272 11.63 7.46 9.76
CA TRP A 272 10.32 7.95 10.17
C TRP A 272 9.74 7.14 11.33
N LEU A 273 9.86 5.81 11.30
CA LEU A 273 9.45 4.96 12.42
C LEU A 273 10.18 5.35 13.72
N GLN A 274 11.49 5.62 13.69
CA GLN A 274 12.21 6.10 14.86
C GLN A 274 11.72 7.46 15.38
N LYS A 275 11.17 8.33 14.53
CA LYS A 275 10.54 9.59 14.96
C LYS A 275 9.18 9.39 15.63
N MET A 276 8.48 8.32 15.29
CA MET A 276 7.21 7.94 15.91
C MET A 276 7.39 7.24 17.27
N TRP A 277 8.64 7.15 17.75
CA TRP A 277 9.02 6.61 19.04
C TRP A 277 10.00 7.54 19.77
N ASP A 278 9.58 8.13 20.90
CA ASP A 278 10.52 8.81 21.79
C ASP A 278 11.04 7.83 22.83
N ASP A 279 12.24 7.32 22.60
CA ASP A 279 12.88 6.35 23.49
C ASP A 279 13.19 6.92 24.89
N SER A 280 13.42 8.23 25.02
CA SER A 280 13.78 8.83 26.31
C SER A 280 12.61 8.84 27.30
N THR A 281 11.39 9.05 26.78
CA THR A 281 10.16 9.05 27.55
C THR A 281 9.37 7.76 27.40
N LYS A 282 9.77 6.89 26.46
CA LYS A 282 9.00 5.71 26.04
C LYS A 282 7.59 6.09 25.57
N THR A 283 7.51 7.12 24.73
CA THR A 283 6.25 7.64 24.19
C THR A 283 6.09 7.20 22.75
N PHE A 284 4.92 6.65 22.44
CA PHE A 284 4.59 6.12 21.11
C PHE A 284 3.55 7.00 20.40
N TYR A 285 3.81 7.33 19.14
CA TYR A 285 2.91 8.00 18.22
C TYR A 285 2.57 7.04 17.09
N TYR A 286 1.34 7.05 16.58
CA TYR A 286 0.91 5.99 15.63
C TYR A 286 0.39 6.50 14.29
N GLN A 287 0.07 7.80 14.18
CA GLN A 287 -0.55 8.35 12.98
C GLN A 287 -0.26 9.84 12.81
N VAL A 288 -0.12 10.24 11.54
CA VAL A 288 -0.04 11.64 11.10
C VAL A 288 -1.19 11.93 10.14
N GLY A 289 -1.91 13.02 10.39
CA GLY A 289 -3.03 13.45 9.56
C GLY A 289 -4.38 12.84 9.97
N ILE A 290 -5.44 13.37 9.38
CA ILE A 290 -6.82 12.88 9.52
C ILE A 290 -7.40 12.61 8.13
N GLY A 291 -8.09 11.47 7.97
CA GLY A 291 -8.71 11.12 6.69
C GLY A 291 -9.96 11.94 6.41
N ASP A 292 -10.91 11.96 7.36
CA ASP A 292 -12.21 12.61 7.22
C ASP A 292 -12.36 13.85 8.14
N GLY A 293 -12.72 14.98 7.54
CA GLY A 293 -12.99 16.24 8.21
C GLY A 293 -14.41 16.29 8.75
N ASN A 294 -14.82 17.49 9.16
CA ASN A 294 -16.17 17.73 9.68
C ASN A 294 -16.69 19.12 9.28
N SER A 295 -17.74 19.60 9.94
CA SER A 295 -18.30 20.93 9.61
C SER A 295 -17.33 22.09 9.89
N GLN A 296 -16.24 21.87 10.62
CA GLN A 296 -15.27 22.89 11.04
C GLN A 296 -13.89 22.71 10.40
N THR A 297 -13.63 21.57 9.76
CA THR A 297 -12.31 21.17 9.25
C THR A 297 -12.42 20.47 7.91
N VAL A 298 -11.42 20.65 7.07
CA VAL A 298 -11.18 19.86 5.85
C VAL A 298 -9.97 18.98 6.09
N SER A 299 -10.00 17.78 5.53
CA SER A 299 -8.98 16.75 5.72
C SER A 299 -8.52 16.15 4.38
N ASP A 300 -7.69 15.11 4.44
CA ASP A 300 -7.08 14.50 3.27
C ASP A 300 -8.08 13.93 2.25
N HIS A 301 -9.17 13.33 2.70
CA HIS A 301 -10.16 12.68 1.81
C HIS A 301 -11.22 13.66 1.28
N ASP A 302 -11.22 14.90 1.74
CA ASP A 302 -12.21 15.91 1.34
C ASP A 302 -11.84 16.63 0.04
N ILE A 303 -10.56 16.66 -0.33
CA ILE A 303 -10.03 17.51 -1.42
C ILE A 303 -8.89 16.85 -2.20
N TRP A 304 -8.83 17.14 -3.51
CA TRP A 304 -7.69 16.80 -4.37
C TRP A 304 -6.72 17.96 -4.46
N ARG A 305 -5.43 17.68 -4.24
CA ARG A 305 -4.36 18.68 -4.28
C ARG A 305 -3.02 18.03 -4.59
N LEU A 306 -2.00 18.86 -4.77
CA LEU A 306 -0.62 18.43 -4.80
C LEU A 306 -0.01 18.63 -3.41
N PRO A 307 0.84 17.72 -2.92
CA PRO A 307 1.31 17.73 -1.53
C PRO A 307 2.18 18.96 -1.20
N GLN A 308 2.90 19.51 -2.18
CA GLN A 308 3.69 20.73 -2.01
C GLN A 308 2.85 22.00 -1.80
N ALA A 309 1.53 21.93 -1.98
CA ALA A 309 0.63 23.04 -1.71
C ALA A 309 0.15 23.07 -0.25
N ASP A 310 0.33 21.98 0.50
CA ASP A 310 -0.37 21.77 1.77
C ASP A 310 0.06 22.74 2.87
N ASP A 311 1.37 23.00 2.99
CA ASP A 311 1.94 23.86 4.05
C ASP A 311 1.42 25.30 4.05
N THR A 312 0.85 25.75 2.93
CA THR A 312 0.29 27.11 2.78
C THR A 312 -1.14 27.10 2.22
N TYR A 313 -1.78 25.92 2.20
CA TYR A 313 -3.04 25.73 1.52
C TYR A 313 -4.12 26.68 2.05
N GLN A 314 -4.69 27.48 1.15
CA GLN A 314 -5.74 28.46 1.48
C GLN A 314 -5.37 29.34 2.69
N SER A 315 -4.11 29.79 2.73
CA SER A 315 -3.53 30.62 3.79
C SER A 315 -3.67 30.03 5.19
N CYS A 316 -3.80 28.71 5.30
CA CYS A 316 -3.97 27.98 6.56
C CYS A 316 -5.12 28.55 7.42
N SER A 317 -6.19 29.02 6.78
CA SER A 317 -7.39 29.49 7.49
C SER A 317 -7.92 28.38 8.42
N SER A 318 -8.72 28.75 9.42
CA SER A 318 -9.12 27.78 10.46
C SER A 318 -9.67 26.49 9.86
N ARG A 319 -10.48 26.56 8.79
CA ARG A 319 -11.04 25.40 8.10
C ARG A 319 -9.99 24.42 7.53
N TYR A 320 -8.82 24.89 7.07
CA TYR A 320 -7.77 24.08 6.44
C TYR A 320 -6.54 23.88 7.35
N ARG A 321 -6.64 24.22 8.64
CA ARG A 321 -5.51 24.14 9.58
C ARG A 321 -4.84 22.76 9.62
N TYR A 322 -5.61 21.67 9.49
CA TYR A 322 -5.08 20.30 9.49
C TYR A 322 -4.56 19.81 8.14
N ILE A 323 -4.73 20.60 7.07
CA ILE A 323 -4.00 20.42 5.82
C ILE A 323 -2.59 21.01 5.98
N CYS A 324 -2.47 22.25 6.48
CA CYS A 324 -1.18 22.90 6.67
C CYS A 324 -0.35 22.34 7.85
N HIS A 325 -1.02 21.94 8.93
CA HIS A 325 -0.40 21.49 10.17
C HIS A 325 -1.05 20.18 10.57
N ARG A 326 -0.59 19.09 9.94
CA ARG A 326 -1.17 17.77 10.13
C ARG A 326 -1.00 17.33 11.60
N PRO A 327 -2.07 16.84 12.25
CA PRO A 327 -2.00 16.39 13.63
C PRO A 327 -1.21 15.08 13.74
N VAL A 328 -0.44 14.93 14.81
CA VAL A 328 0.16 13.65 15.22
C VAL A 328 -0.65 13.07 16.37
N PHE A 329 -1.04 11.79 16.29
CA PHE A 329 -1.76 11.12 17.36
C PHE A 329 -0.85 10.27 18.23
N ILE A 330 -0.94 10.52 19.54
CA ILE A 330 -0.28 9.73 20.58
C ILE A 330 -1.06 8.44 20.86
N ASN A 331 -0.34 7.39 21.30
CA ASN A 331 -0.89 6.15 21.82
C ASN A 331 -2.09 6.40 22.75
N THR A 332 -3.17 5.64 22.54
CA THR A 332 -4.43 5.78 23.30
C THR A 332 -4.29 5.39 24.77
N ALA A 333 -3.35 4.51 25.09
CA ALA A 333 -3.05 4.11 26.47
C ALA A 333 -2.33 5.22 27.28
N GLY A 334 -1.85 6.28 26.61
CA GLY A 334 -1.23 7.44 27.25
C GLY A 334 0.18 7.74 26.73
N GLY A 335 0.87 8.62 27.47
CA GLY A 335 2.23 9.07 27.15
C GLY A 335 3.32 8.13 27.67
N ALA A 336 4.28 8.69 28.39
CA ALA A 336 5.49 8.00 28.81
C ALA A 336 5.24 6.60 29.43
N ASN A 337 5.93 5.58 28.90
CA ASN A 337 5.88 4.18 29.34
C ASN A 337 4.49 3.50 29.25
N ALA A 338 3.56 4.07 28.49
CA ALA A 338 2.26 3.43 28.28
C ALA A 338 2.40 2.15 27.44
N SER A 339 1.62 1.12 27.79
CA SER A 339 1.60 -0.11 26.99
C SER A 339 1.13 0.16 25.56
N ILE A 340 1.75 -0.52 24.60
CA ILE A 340 1.50 -0.36 23.16
C ILE A 340 0.59 -1.51 22.70
N SER A 341 -0.30 -1.25 21.74
CA SER A 341 -1.11 -2.32 21.15
C SER A 341 -0.19 -3.39 20.54
N PRO A 342 -0.46 -4.69 20.76
CA PRO A 342 0.53 -5.72 20.50
C PRO A 342 0.91 -5.85 19.03
N ASN A 343 -0.02 -5.59 18.10
CA ASN A 343 0.25 -5.55 16.67
C ASN A 343 1.28 -4.47 16.31
N LEU A 344 1.09 -3.24 16.80
CA LEU A 344 2.04 -2.14 16.58
C LEU A 344 3.37 -2.39 17.28
N ALA A 345 3.36 -2.94 18.50
CA ALA A 345 4.58 -3.24 19.24
C ALA A 345 5.44 -4.30 18.54
N GLY A 346 4.82 -5.41 18.15
CA GLY A 346 5.50 -6.52 17.49
C GLY A 346 6.07 -6.14 16.13
N ARG A 347 5.26 -5.48 15.29
CA ARG A 347 5.68 -5.10 13.94
C ARG A 347 6.74 -4.01 13.92
N MET A 348 6.63 -3.03 14.80
CA MET A 348 7.65 -1.99 14.96
C MET A 348 8.95 -2.58 15.49
N ALA A 349 8.88 -3.50 16.46
CA ALA A 349 10.05 -4.22 16.95
C ALA A 349 10.73 -5.05 15.85
N ALA A 350 9.95 -5.74 15.01
CA ALA A 350 10.48 -6.49 13.88
C ALA A 350 11.26 -5.61 12.90
N ALA A 351 10.63 -4.54 12.41
CA ALA A 351 11.25 -3.59 11.48
C ALA A 351 12.56 -2.99 12.03
N LEU A 352 12.59 -2.66 13.33
CA LEU A 352 13.78 -2.09 13.97
C LEU A 352 14.85 -3.15 14.30
N ALA A 353 14.46 -4.38 14.62
CA ALA A 353 15.41 -5.49 14.79
C ALA A 353 16.06 -5.87 13.45
N GLU A 354 15.30 -5.89 12.36
CA GLU A 354 15.83 -6.06 11.01
C GLU A 354 16.73 -4.90 10.58
N CYS A 355 16.40 -3.66 10.96
CA CYS A 355 17.28 -2.50 10.75
C CYS A 355 18.66 -2.77 11.37
N TYR A 356 18.71 -3.29 12.60
CA TYR A 356 19.99 -3.67 13.21
C TYR A 356 20.73 -4.72 12.39
N GLN A 357 20.05 -5.79 11.98
CA GLN A 357 20.65 -6.87 11.20
C GLN A 357 21.23 -6.38 9.86
N VAL A 358 20.52 -5.50 9.14
CA VAL A 358 20.92 -4.98 7.83
C VAL A 358 22.05 -3.94 7.96
N PHE A 359 21.97 -3.02 8.93
CA PHE A 359 22.88 -1.88 9.00
C PHE A 359 24.06 -2.05 9.96
N LYS A 360 24.10 -3.09 10.82
CA LYS A 360 25.20 -3.27 11.81
C LYS A 360 26.60 -3.27 11.19
N GLY A 361 26.75 -3.70 9.94
CA GLY A 361 28.04 -3.73 9.25
C GLY A 361 28.43 -2.39 8.61
N SER A 362 27.45 -1.56 8.23
CA SER A 362 27.67 -0.34 7.44
C SER A 362 27.50 0.95 8.26
N ASP A 363 26.61 0.96 9.26
CA ASP A 363 26.34 2.06 10.19
C ASP A 363 26.00 1.50 11.58
N PRO A 364 27.00 1.02 12.36
CA PRO A 364 26.76 0.36 13.65
C PRO A 364 26.00 1.25 14.65
N ALA A 365 26.31 2.55 14.70
CA ALA A 365 25.65 3.46 15.64
C ALA A 365 24.16 3.65 15.31
N TYR A 366 23.78 3.59 14.03
CA TYR A 366 22.38 3.60 13.61
C TYR A 366 21.68 2.29 13.97
N ALA A 367 22.31 1.16 13.63
CA ALA A 367 21.82 -0.17 13.96
C ALA A 367 21.58 -0.33 15.47
N ASP A 368 22.52 0.11 16.30
CA ASP A 368 22.42 0.06 17.76
C ASP A 368 21.19 0.80 18.30
N ARG A 369 20.87 1.98 17.72
CA ARG A 369 19.66 2.74 18.08
C ARG A 369 18.38 2.01 17.66
N CYS A 370 18.40 1.37 16.48
CA CYS A 370 17.29 0.54 16.04
C CYS A 370 17.04 -0.62 17.03
N LEU A 371 18.09 -1.37 17.41
CA LEU A 371 17.94 -2.50 18.34
C LEU A 371 17.45 -2.06 19.73
N LEU A 372 18.01 -0.98 20.28
CA LEU A 372 17.53 -0.42 21.56
C LEU A 372 16.04 -0.06 21.51
N SER A 373 15.62 0.62 20.43
CA SER A 373 14.21 0.98 20.25
C SER A 373 13.33 -0.25 20.08
N ALA A 374 13.78 -1.27 19.34
CA ALA A 374 13.07 -2.51 19.12
C ALA A 374 12.75 -3.24 20.44
N GLU A 375 13.75 -3.42 21.32
CA GLU A 375 13.54 -4.08 22.61
C GLU A 375 12.59 -3.28 23.51
N HIS A 376 12.81 -1.96 23.64
CA HIS A 376 11.97 -1.13 24.49
C HIS A 376 10.50 -1.09 24.05
N ILE A 377 10.24 -1.11 22.74
CA ILE A 377 8.88 -1.15 22.19
C ILE A 377 8.25 -2.53 22.43
N PHE A 378 8.99 -3.61 22.18
CA PHE A 378 8.52 -4.97 22.39
C PHE A 378 8.14 -5.23 23.86
N ASP A 379 8.95 -4.75 24.80
CA ASP A 379 8.70 -4.90 26.24
C ASP A 379 7.44 -4.18 26.73
N LEU A 380 6.97 -3.16 25.98
CA LEU A 380 5.75 -2.43 26.28
C LEU A 380 4.49 -3.03 25.61
N ALA A 381 4.62 -4.15 24.88
CA ALA A 381 3.47 -4.79 24.25
C ALA A 381 2.37 -5.16 25.26
N ASN A 382 1.15 -4.70 25.02
CA ASN A 382 -0.02 -5.13 25.78
C ASN A 382 -0.45 -6.53 25.32
N THR A 383 0.03 -7.57 26.00
CA THR A 383 -0.27 -8.97 25.67
C THR A 383 -1.65 -9.46 26.12
N ALA A 384 -2.50 -8.57 26.62
CA ALA A 384 -3.88 -8.85 27.00
C ALA A 384 -4.80 -7.69 26.57
N PRO A 385 -4.85 -7.38 25.26
CA PRO A 385 -5.66 -6.27 24.77
C PRO A 385 -7.14 -6.51 25.05
N SER A 386 -7.89 -5.42 25.26
CA SER A 386 -9.34 -5.43 25.41
C SER A 386 -9.96 -4.48 24.40
N GLY A 387 -11.06 -4.90 23.77
CA GLY A 387 -11.66 -4.16 22.66
C GLY A 387 -10.87 -4.33 21.36
N ASN A 388 -11.03 -3.37 20.45
CA ASN A 388 -10.27 -3.35 19.20
C ASN A 388 -8.79 -3.02 19.48
N LEU A 389 -7.91 -3.60 18.67
CA LEU A 389 -6.51 -3.19 18.61
C LEU A 389 -6.41 -1.72 18.18
N LEU A 390 -5.35 -1.04 18.61
CA LEU A 390 -4.98 0.23 18.03
C LEU A 390 -4.25 -0.06 16.72
N THR A 391 -4.80 0.42 15.62
CA THR A 391 -4.18 0.35 14.29
C THR A 391 -3.99 1.77 13.77
N VAL A 392 -5.10 2.36 13.31
CA VAL A 392 -5.22 3.72 12.79
C VAL A 392 -6.58 4.29 13.18
N ILE A 393 -6.79 5.58 12.91
CA ILE A 393 -8.11 6.21 13.03
C ILE A 393 -8.65 6.72 11.69
N PRO A 394 -9.90 6.35 11.34
CA PRO A 394 -10.74 5.35 11.99
C PRO A 394 -10.20 3.92 11.85
N PHE A 395 -10.50 3.06 12.84
CA PHE A 395 -10.16 1.64 12.84
C PHE A 395 -10.55 0.91 11.54
N SER A 396 -11.60 1.36 10.85
CA SER A 396 -12.07 0.78 9.59
C SER A 396 -11.11 0.94 8.40
N PHE A 397 -10.09 1.80 8.49
CA PHE A 397 -9.08 1.93 7.43
C PHE A 397 -8.15 0.71 7.42
N TYR A 398 -7.70 0.26 8.58
CA TYR A 398 -6.90 -0.95 8.76
C TYR A 398 -7.43 -1.78 9.94
N PRO A 399 -8.54 -2.53 9.76
CA PRO A 399 -9.22 -3.23 10.85
C PRO A 399 -8.56 -4.59 11.14
N GLU A 400 -7.48 -4.55 11.90
CA GLU A 400 -6.75 -5.75 12.34
C GLU A 400 -7.32 -6.32 13.64
N SER A 401 -7.32 -7.66 13.75
CA SER A 401 -7.78 -8.37 14.95
C SER A 401 -6.85 -9.47 15.44
N GLU A 402 -5.99 -10.02 14.57
CA GLU A 402 -4.90 -10.90 14.98
C GLU A 402 -3.67 -10.05 15.30
N TRP A 403 -2.88 -10.49 16.28
CA TRP A 403 -1.72 -9.74 16.76
C TRP A 403 -0.62 -10.65 17.31
N ARG A 404 -0.91 -11.94 17.45
CA ARG A 404 0.04 -12.91 17.99
C ARG A 404 1.17 -13.15 17.01
N ASP A 405 0.84 -13.19 15.72
CA ASP A 405 1.76 -13.18 14.59
C ASP A 405 2.68 -11.95 14.59
N ASP A 406 2.18 -10.75 14.92
CA ASP A 406 3.05 -9.57 15.02
C ASP A 406 4.07 -9.68 16.15
N LEU A 407 3.66 -10.18 17.32
CA LEU A 407 4.58 -10.41 18.43
C LEU A 407 5.50 -11.61 18.19
N GLU A 408 5.05 -12.60 17.42
CA GLU A 408 5.91 -13.67 16.93
C GLU A 408 6.99 -13.09 16.02
N LEU A 409 6.62 -12.31 15.00
CA LEU A 409 7.55 -11.68 14.08
C LEU A 409 8.56 -10.79 14.83
N GLY A 410 8.08 -9.92 15.73
CA GLY A 410 8.94 -9.08 16.55
C GLY A 410 9.93 -9.87 17.40
N ALA A 411 9.47 -10.97 18.02
CA ALA A 411 10.34 -11.84 18.81
C ALA A 411 11.34 -12.62 17.94
N THR A 412 10.92 -13.13 16.78
CA THR A 412 11.79 -13.83 15.84
C THR A 412 12.93 -12.93 15.36
N GLU A 413 12.61 -11.69 14.98
CA GLU A 413 13.62 -10.76 14.48
C GLU A 413 14.52 -10.20 15.59
N LEU A 414 14.00 -10.00 16.80
CA LEU A 414 14.81 -9.70 17.98
C LEU A 414 15.75 -10.85 18.35
N TYR A 415 15.31 -12.11 18.23
CA TYR A 415 16.18 -13.26 18.42
C TYR A 415 17.38 -13.22 17.46
N PHE A 416 17.16 -13.01 16.16
CA PHE A 416 18.25 -12.95 15.18
C PHE A 416 19.16 -11.74 15.41
N ALA A 417 18.60 -10.57 15.74
CA ALA A 417 19.37 -9.38 16.06
C ALA A 417 20.29 -9.60 17.28
N VAL A 418 19.76 -10.11 18.39
CA VAL A 418 20.53 -10.38 19.61
C VAL A 418 21.55 -11.51 19.40
N GLN A 419 21.18 -12.56 18.67
CA GLN A 419 22.07 -13.68 18.36
C GLN A 419 23.29 -13.24 17.53
N ALA A 420 23.12 -12.24 16.66
CA ALA A 420 24.20 -11.77 15.78
C ALA A 420 25.38 -11.14 16.55
N GLY A 421 25.25 -10.87 17.86
CA GLY A 421 26.29 -10.34 18.74
C GLY A 421 26.73 -8.91 18.40
N GLY A 422 27.65 -8.36 19.19
CA GLY A 422 28.09 -6.96 19.07
C GLY A 422 27.08 -5.96 19.66
N LEU A 423 26.40 -6.36 20.73
CA LEU A 423 25.23 -5.67 21.25
C LEU A 423 25.54 -4.31 21.87
N PRO A 424 24.71 -3.27 21.64
CA PRO A 424 24.83 -2.01 22.35
C PRO A 424 24.58 -2.19 23.87
N ALA A 425 25.13 -1.28 24.66
CA ALA A 425 24.81 -1.19 26.07
C ALA A 425 23.37 -0.71 26.27
N GLY A 426 22.73 -1.17 27.35
CA GLY A 426 21.40 -0.70 27.76
C GLY A 426 20.22 -1.54 27.25
N LEU A 427 20.47 -2.62 26.51
CA LEU A 427 19.42 -3.57 26.13
C LEU A 427 18.81 -4.25 27.35
N PRO A 428 17.47 -4.28 27.48
CA PRO A 428 16.76 -5.11 28.45
C PRO A 428 17.15 -6.59 28.43
N HIS A 429 17.34 -7.17 27.24
CA HIS A 429 17.47 -8.62 27.03
C HIS A 429 18.64 -8.98 26.10
N THR A 430 19.77 -9.40 26.67
CA THR A 430 20.98 -9.78 25.89
C THR A 430 21.12 -11.29 25.63
N ASP A 431 20.25 -12.13 26.19
CA ASP A 431 20.20 -13.57 25.92
C ASP A 431 19.18 -13.84 24.80
N PRO A 432 19.61 -14.30 23.60
CA PRO A 432 18.69 -14.56 22.49
C PRO A 432 17.63 -15.61 22.86
N THR A 433 17.90 -16.50 23.83
CA THR A 433 16.93 -17.50 24.29
C THR A 433 15.63 -16.88 24.83
N PHE A 434 15.69 -15.66 25.38
CA PHE A 434 14.52 -14.92 25.81
C PHE A 434 13.54 -14.72 24.63
N TYR A 435 14.05 -14.20 23.52
CA TYR A 435 13.26 -13.93 22.33
C TYR A 435 12.85 -15.20 21.58
N LEU A 436 13.70 -16.23 21.55
CA LEU A 436 13.31 -17.53 21.01
C LEU A 436 12.12 -18.13 21.76
N THR A 437 12.10 -18.00 23.10
CA THR A 437 10.98 -18.47 23.94
C THR A 437 9.71 -17.65 23.68
N ALA A 438 9.85 -16.33 23.51
CA ALA A 438 8.73 -15.45 23.17
C ALA A 438 8.15 -15.78 21.79
N ALA A 439 9.00 -15.95 20.77
CA ALA A 439 8.58 -16.34 19.42
C ALA A 439 7.82 -17.67 19.45
N ALA A 440 8.37 -18.70 20.08
CA ALA A 440 7.69 -20.01 20.20
C ALA A 440 6.34 -19.92 20.95
N ARG A 441 6.25 -19.07 21.98
CA ARG A 441 4.99 -18.82 22.69
C ARG A 441 3.94 -18.21 21.75
N TRP A 442 4.33 -17.20 20.98
CA TRP A 442 3.42 -16.48 20.08
C TRP A 442 3.03 -17.30 18.86
N ALA A 443 3.96 -18.05 18.27
CA ALA A 443 3.69 -19.05 17.25
C ALA A 443 2.63 -20.07 17.69
N ASN A 444 2.81 -20.66 18.87
CA ASN A 444 1.83 -21.59 19.40
C ASN A 444 0.48 -20.90 19.67
N ALA A 445 0.49 -19.67 20.15
CA ALA A 445 -0.74 -18.91 20.40
C ALA A 445 -1.48 -18.55 19.10
N TYR A 446 -0.77 -18.27 18.00
CA TYR A 446 -1.33 -18.03 16.68
C TYR A 446 -1.94 -19.32 16.10
N ILE A 447 -1.16 -20.41 16.01
CA ILE A 447 -1.57 -21.69 15.40
C ILE A 447 -2.74 -22.34 16.16
N THR A 448 -2.85 -22.11 17.48
CA THR A 448 -3.99 -22.58 18.28
C THR A 448 -5.10 -21.54 18.44
N GLY A 449 -4.91 -20.36 17.83
CA GLY A 449 -5.79 -19.21 17.90
C GLY A 449 -6.83 -19.15 16.77
N PRO A 450 -7.69 -18.13 16.78
CA PRO A 450 -8.77 -17.98 15.81
C PRO A 450 -8.31 -17.46 14.44
N GLY A 451 -7.10 -16.90 14.32
CA GLY A 451 -6.56 -16.33 13.09
C GLY A 451 -5.77 -17.30 12.20
N ASP A 452 -5.49 -18.52 12.68
CA ASP A 452 -4.63 -19.48 11.98
C ASP A 452 -5.08 -19.74 10.53
N ALA A 453 -4.12 -19.70 9.61
CA ALA A 453 -4.26 -19.99 8.18
C ALA A 453 -5.32 -19.14 7.45
N SER A 454 -5.79 -18.05 8.05
CA SER A 454 -6.90 -17.26 7.50
C SER A 454 -6.46 -16.34 6.36
N ASP A 455 -5.30 -15.67 6.51
CA ASP A 455 -4.84 -14.67 5.54
C ASP A 455 -3.31 -14.43 5.58
N THR A 456 -2.55 -15.51 5.78
CA THR A 456 -1.14 -15.61 6.24
C THR A 456 -0.03 -14.81 5.52
N LEU A 457 -0.35 -13.99 4.52
CA LEU A 457 0.65 -13.18 3.83
C LEU A 457 0.09 -11.79 3.46
N ASN A 458 -0.29 -11.02 4.47
CA ASN A 458 -0.58 -9.60 4.29
C ASN A 458 -0.41 -8.78 5.58
N LEU A 459 -0.73 -7.48 5.49
CA LEU A 459 -0.65 -6.52 6.59
C LEU A 459 -1.43 -6.89 7.87
N TYR A 460 -2.47 -7.70 7.77
CA TYR A 460 -3.37 -8.09 8.86
C TYR A 460 -3.05 -9.47 9.46
N ASP A 461 -2.16 -10.21 8.81
CA ASP A 461 -1.68 -11.52 9.23
C ASP A 461 -0.28 -11.73 8.62
N VAL A 462 0.73 -11.46 9.45
CA VAL A 462 2.16 -11.51 9.12
C VAL A 462 2.79 -12.87 9.45
N SER A 463 1.98 -13.89 9.77
CA SER A 463 2.47 -15.23 10.13
C SER A 463 3.36 -15.87 9.07
N GLY A 464 3.14 -15.58 7.78
CA GLY A 464 4.00 -16.05 6.69
C GLY A 464 5.43 -15.49 6.74
N LEU A 465 5.63 -14.34 7.39
CA LEU A 465 6.96 -13.82 7.72
C LEU A 465 7.44 -14.38 9.07
N ALA A 466 6.54 -14.44 10.06
CA ALA A 466 6.89 -14.79 11.44
C ALA A 466 7.34 -16.25 11.62
N HIS A 467 6.73 -17.17 10.88
CA HIS A 467 6.99 -18.62 10.95
C HIS A 467 8.25 -19.07 10.20
N TYR A 468 8.76 -18.22 9.29
CA TYR A 468 9.92 -18.53 8.45
C TYR A 468 11.22 -18.16 9.16
#